data_AF-A0AAJ2BUQ1-F1
#
_entry.id   AF-A0AAJ2BUQ1-F1
#
_cell.length_a   1.000
_cell.length_b   1.000
_cell.length_c   1.000
_cell.angle_alpha   90.00
_cell.angle_beta   90.00
_cell.angle_gamma   90.00
#
_symmetry.space_group_name_H-M   'P 1'
#
loop_
_entity.id
_entity.type
_entity.pdbx_description
1 polymer ?
#
loop_
_entity_poly.entity_id
_entity_poly.type
_entity_poly.pdbx_seq_one_letter_code
_entity_poly.pdbx_strand_id
1 'polypeptide(L)'
;MKAIAVVSHEPWNKGKLVGQKAPLRIRNIWAIRVRLQLAEKPRDLALFDLAIDSKLRACDLTRLRVRDIAHGEHVLPRAIVIQLKTHRPVQSASGL
;
A
#
# COMPACT_ATOMS: atom_id res chain seq x y z
N MET A 1 -15.23 -25.83 28.62
CA MET A 1 -14.38 -25.36 27.49
C MET A 1 -15.16 -24.26 26.75
N LYS A 2 -14.73 -22.99 26.83
CA LYS A 2 -15.43 -21.88 26.14
C LYS A 2 -14.96 -21.86 24.68
N ALA A 3 -15.88 -22.04 23.74
CA ALA A 3 -15.60 -21.85 22.33
C ALA A 3 -15.28 -20.37 22.08
N ILE A 4 -14.07 -20.09 21.60
CA ILE A 4 -13.69 -18.76 21.12
C ILE A 4 -14.40 -18.59 19.78
N ALA A 5 -15.39 -17.71 19.71
CA ALA A 5 -16.04 -17.36 18.46
C ALA A 5 -15.01 -16.70 17.54
N VAL A 6 -14.57 -17.42 16.51
CA VAL A 6 -13.71 -16.87 15.47
C VAL A 6 -14.58 -15.94 14.62
N VAL A 7 -14.50 -14.64 14.87
CA VAL A 7 -15.15 -13.63 14.02
C VAL A 7 -14.40 -13.61 12.69
N SER A 8 -14.96 -14.25 11.68
CA SER A 8 -14.44 -14.12 10.31
C SER A 8 -14.77 -12.71 9.81
N HIS A 9 -13.78 -11.84 9.72
CA HIS A 9 -13.94 -10.52 9.11
C HIS A 9 -14.05 -10.68 7.59
N GLU A 10 -15.26 -10.97 7.10
CA GLU A 10 -15.53 -10.98 5.67
C GLU A 10 -15.63 -9.54 5.14
N PRO A 11 -14.93 -9.21 4.04
CA PRO A 11 -15.05 -7.89 3.45
C PRO A 11 -16.46 -7.69 2.91
N TRP A 12 -17.01 -6.48 3.08
CA TRP A 12 -18.40 -6.12 2.73
C TRP A 12 -18.82 -6.42 1.27
N ASN A 13 -17.82 -6.58 0.40
CA ASN A 13 -17.97 -6.82 -1.03
C ASN A 13 -17.65 -8.27 -1.46
N LYS A 14 -17.42 -9.21 -0.53
CA LYS A 14 -17.16 -10.62 -0.89
C LYS A 14 -18.35 -11.18 -1.68
N GLY A 15 -18.07 -11.82 -2.82
CA GLY A 15 -19.10 -12.37 -3.71
C GLY A 15 -19.94 -11.34 -4.49
N LYS A 16 -19.68 -10.03 -4.35
CA LYS A 16 -20.42 -8.98 -5.05
C LYS A 16 -19.60 -8.42 -6.21
N LEU A 17 -20.20 -8.33 -7.39
CA LEU A 17 -19.58 -7.69 -8.57
C LEU A 17 -19.73 -6.17 -8.44
N VAL A 18 -18.72 -5.50 -7.89
CA VAL A 18 -18.78 -4.07 -7.50
C VAL A 18 -18.51 -3.09 -8.66
N GLY A 19 -18.41 -3.57 -9.90
CA GLY A 19 -18.06 -2.76 -11.06
C GLY A 19 -16.67 -2.11 -10.96
N GLN A 20 -16.38 -1.20 -11.90
CA GLN A 20 -15.15 -0.41 -11.88
C GLN A 20 -15.23 0.65 -10.78
N LYS A 21 -14.23 0.68 -9.89
CA LYS A 21 -14.10 1.76 -8.90
C LYS A 21 -13.50 3.00 -9.55
N ALA A 22 -14.10 4.16 -9.28
CA ALA A 22 -13.56 5.44 -9.72
C ALA A 22 -12.16 5.69 -9.09
N PRO A 23 -11.23 6.30 -9.83
CA PRO A 23 -9.93 6.69 -9.28
C PRO A 23 -10.09 7.75 -8.18
N LEU A 24 -9.10 7.81 -7.28
CA LEU A 24 -9.08 8.84 -6.24
C LEU A 24 -8.87 10.22 -6.86
N ARG A 25 -9.69 11.20 -6.43
CA ARG A 25 -9.48 12.61 -6.75
C ARG A 25 -8.36 13.19 -5.88
N ILE A 26 -7.64 14.19 -6.38
CA ILE A 26 -6.55 14.88 -5.63
C ILE A 26 -7.02 15.34 -4.25
N ARG A 27 -8.22 15.93 -4.16
CA ARG A 27 -8.83 16.34 -2.88
C ARG A 27 -9.00 15.17 -1.89
N ASN A 28 -9.32 13.98 -2.39
CA ASN A 28 -9.48 12.79 -1.55
C ASN A 28 -8.12 12.30 -1.03
N ILE A 29 -7.08 12.37 -1.85
CA ILE A 29 -5.69 12.03 -1.46
C ILE A 29 -5.26 12.94 -0.29
N TRP A 30 -5.45 14.25 -0.44
CA TRP A 30 -5.16 15.21 0.62
C TRP A 30 -5.96 14.95 1.90
N ALA A 31 -7.27 14.71 1.78
CA ALA A 31 -8.11 14.42 2.92
C ALA A 31 -7.67 13.15 3.67
N ILE A 32 -7.20 12.11 2.95
CA ILE A 32 -6.67 10.89 3.56
C ILE A 32 -5.35 11.18 4.28
N ARG A 33 -4.40 11.89 3.65
CA ARG A 33 -3.12 12.25 4.27
C ARG A 33 -3.32 13.00 5.59
N VAL A 34 -4.16 14.05 5.58
CA VAL A 34 -4.45 14.84 6.78
C VAL A 34 -5.07 14.00 7.88
N ARG A 35 -6.02 13.11 7.55
CA ARG A 35 -6.63 12.20 8.55
C ARG A 35 -5.61 11.24 9.16
N LEU A 36 -4.67 10.71 8.37
CA LEU A 36 -3.61 9.83 8.88
C LEU A 36 -2.60 10.58 9.75
N GLN A 37 -2.28 11.82 9.39
CA GLN A 37 -1.43 12.71 10.20
C GLN A 37 -2.08 13.03 11.55
N LEU A 38 -3.34 13.47 11.55
CA LEU A 38 -4.09 13.80 12.77
C LEU A 38 -4.30 12.58 13.68
N ALA A 39 -4.39 11.37 13.09
CA ALA A 39 -4.50 10.13 13.83
C ALA A 39 -3.15 9.58 14.31
N GLU A 40 -2.04 10.29 14.07
CA GLU A 40 -0.67 9.90 14.43
C GLU A 40 -0.31 8.49 13.95
N LYS A 41 -0.64 8.17 12.69
CA LYS A 41 -0.36 6.87 12.07
C LYS A 41 0.77 6.95 11.05
N PRO A 42 2.04 7.06 11.48
CA PRO A 42 3.17 7.29 10.58
C PRO A 42 3.38 6.13 9.59
N ARG A 43 3.15 4.88 10.02
CA ARG A 43 3.26 3.70 9.15
C ARG A 43 2.23 3.75 8.03
N ASP A 44 0.97 4.03 8.36
CA ASP A 44 -0.12 4.04 7.37
C ASP A 44 0.04 5.22 6.41
N LEU A 45 0.51 6.38 6.90
CA LEU A 45 0.83 7.53 6.07
C LEU A 45 1.97 7.22 5.09
N ALA A 46 3.07 6.63 5.56
CA ALA A 46 4.19 6.25 4.71
C ALA A 46 3.80 5.22 3.64
N LEU A 47 3.00 4.21 4.01
CA LEU A 47 2.46 3.24 3.06
C LEU A 47 1.51 3.87 2.04
N PHE A 48 0.67 4.81 2.48
CA PHE A 48 -0.24 5.52 1.58
C PHE A 48 0.53 6.35 0.55
N ASP A 49 1.50 7.15 1.00
CA ASP A 49 2.32 7.99 0.13
C ASP A 49 3.15 7.12 -0.85
N LEU A 50 3.75 6.03 -0.36
CA LEU A 50 4.49 5.09 -1.19
C LEU A 50 3.60 4.36 -2.20
N ALA A 51 2.35 4.04 -1.86
CA ALA A 51 1.40 3.41 -2.79
C ALA A 51 1.06 4.31 -3.98
N ILE A 52 0.94 5.62 -3.73
CA ILE A 52 0.66 6.62 -4.77
C ILE A 52 1.87 6.78 -5.70
N ASP A 53 3.08 6.79 -5.14
CA ASP A 53 4.32 7.02 -5.89
C ASP A 53 4.79 5.79 -6.71
N SER A 54 4.79 4.62 -6.08
CA SER A 54 5.44 3.42 -6.64
C SER A 54 4.57 2.61 -7.61
N LYS A 55 3.27 2.93 -7.72
CA LYS A 55 2.27 2.15 -8.50
C LYS A 55 2.27 0.64 -8.18
N LEU A 56 2.74 0.26 -6.98
CA LEU A 56 2.77 -1.14 -6.55
C LEU A 56 1.36 -1.62 -6.17
N ARG A 57 1.15 -2.94 -6.29
CA ARG A 57 -0.07 -3.57 -5.77
C ARG A 57 0.03 -3.62 -4.26
N ALA A 58 -1.10 -3.55 -3.56
CA ALA A 58 -1.13 -3.59 -2.09
C ALA A 58 -0.42 -4.82 -1.51
N CYS A 59 -0.54 -5.99 -2.14
CA CYS A 59 0.15 -7.21 -1.70
C CYS A 59 1.68 -7.14 -1.82
N ASP A 60 2.18 -6.43 -2.82
CA ASP A 60 3.62 -6.25 -3.05
C ASP A 60 4.16 -5.20 -2.08
N LEU A 61 3.46 -4.07 -1.98
CA LEU A 61 3.78 -2.98 -1.06
C LEU A 61 3.85 -3.43 0.41
N THR A 62 2.86 -4.21 0.86
CA THR A 62 2.82 -4.70 2.25
C THR A 62 3.88 -5.75 2.58
N ARG A 63 4.56 -6.30 1.56
CA ARG A 63 5.66 -7.27 1.70
C ARG A 63 7.05 -6.66 1.45
N LEU A 64 7.11 -5.37 1.11
CA LEU A 64 8.34 -4.65 0.83
C LEU A 64 9.29 -4.69 2.04
N ARG A 65 10.57 -4.97 1.79
CA ARG A 65 11.63 -5.02 2.80
C ARG A 65 12.61 -3.87 2.59
N VAL A 66 13.35 -3.52 3.64
CA VAL A 66 14.40 -2.49 3.60
C VAL A 66 15.42 -2.77 2.48
N ARG A 67 15.87 -4.02 2.34
CA ARG A 67 16.80 -4.44 1.29
C ARG A 67 16.28 -4.27 -0.15
N ASP A 68 14.97 -4.13 -0.33
CA ASP A 68 14.36 -3.95 -1.64
C ASP A 68 14.44 -2.48 -2.09
N ILE A 69 14.71 -1.56 -1.15
CA ILE A 69 14.71 -0.10 -1.37
C ILE A 69 15.98 0.60 -0.86
N ALA A 70 16.90 -0.10 -0.20
CA ALA A 70 18.11 0.49 0.37
C ALA A 70 19.31 -0.46 0.27
N HIS A 71 20.50 0.11 0.11
CA HIS A 71 21.80 -0.58 0.18
C HIS A 71 22.67 0.07 1.26
N GLY A 72 23.02 -0.72 2.29
CA GLY A 72 23.67 -0.20 3.49
C GLY A 72 22.79 0.85 4.17
N GLU A 73 23.38 2.00 4.49
CA GLU A 73 22.68 3.14 5.10
C GLU A 73 22.00 4.08 4.09
N HIS A 74 22.03 3.76 2.79
CA HIS A 74 21.50 4.63 1.74
C HIS A 74 20.22 4.06 1.12
N VAL A 75 19.17 4.88 1.11
CA VAL A 75 17.94 4.60 0.36
C VAL A 75 18.20 4.84 -1.12
N LEU A 76 17.78 3.89 -1.96
CA LEU A 76 17.94 3.97 -3.40
C LEU A 76 17.02 5.04 -3.99
N PRO A 77 17.51 5.86 -4.93
CA PRO A 77 16.66 6.82 -5.64
C PRO A 77 15.59 6.11 -6.48
N ARG A 78 15.87 4.88 -6.97
CA ARG A 78 14.91 4.02 -7.66
C ARG A 78 15.00 2.61 -7.12
N ALA A 79 13.89 2.11 -6.60
CA ALA A 79 13.74 0.72 -6.24
C ALA A 79 13.16 -0.08 -7.42
N ILE A 80 13.60 -1.32 -7.58
CA ILE A 80 12.99 -2.27 -8.53
C ILE A 80 12.37 -3.38 -7.72
N VAL A 81 11.04 -3.52 -7.80
CA VAL A 81 10.27 -4.54 -7.09
C VAL A 81 9.64 -5.48 -8.09
N ILE A 82 9.83 -6.79 -7.92
CA ILE A 82 9.16 -7.81 -8.74
C ILE A 82 7.73 -7.98 -8.20
N GLN A 83 6.73 -7.72 -9.03
CA GLN A 83 5.34 -7.93 -8.65
C GLN A 83 5.01 -9.42 -8.55
N LEU A 84 4.39 -9.84 -7.45
CA LEU A 84 4.08 -11.25 -7.20
C LEU A 84 3.08 -11.82 -8.20
N LYS A 85 2.11 -11.03 -8.65
CA LYS A 85 1.07 -11.54 -9.56
C LYS A 85 1.59 -11.77 -10.99
N THR A 86 2.46 -10.88 -11.47
CA THR A 86 2.87 -10.85 -12.88
C THR A 86 4.31 -11.30 -13.07
N HIS A 87 5.09 -11.45 -11.99
CA HIS A 87 6.53 -11.69 -12.02
C HIS A 87 7.30 -10.68 -12.87
N ARG A 88 6.77 -9.46 -13.02
CA ARG A 88 7.41 -8.38 -13.78
C ARG A 88 8.05 -7.37 -12.84
N PRO A 89 9.24 -6.86 -13.19
CA PRO A 89 9.85 -5.77 -12.45
C PRO A 89 9.04 -4.48 -12.62
N VAL A 90 8.86 -3.74 -11.54
CA VAL A 90 8.34 -2.38 -11.53
C VAL A 90 9.37 -1.49 -10.87
N GLN A 91 9.74 -0.42 -11.56
CA GLN A 91 10.63 0.59 -11.04
C GLN A 91 9.81 1.69 -10.36
N SER A 92 10.16 2.04 -9.13
CA SER A 92 9.60 3.24 -8.49
C SER A 92 10.08 4.49 -9.23
N ALA A 93 9.21 5.49 -9.38
CA ALA A 93 9.64 6.76 -9.94
C ALA A 93 10.57 7.45 -8.94
N SER A 94 11.79 7.79 -9.34
CA SER A 94 12.61 8.74 -8.57
C SER A 94 12.10 10.14 -8.86
N GLY A 95 11.53 10.84 -7.89
CA GLY A 95 11.21 12.25 -8.10
C GLY A 95 10.21 12.84 -7.13
N LEU A 96 10.55 12.83 -5.83
CA LEU A 96 10.23 13.93 -4.92
C LEU A 96 11.48 14.22 -4.09
#